data_AF-A0A323V209-F1
#
_entry.id   AF-A0A323V209-F1
#
_cell.length_a   1.000
_cell.length_b   1.000
_cell.length_c   1.000
_cell.angle_alpha   90.00
_cell.angle_beta   90.00
_cell.angle_gamma   90.00
#
_symmetry.space_group_name_H-M   'P 1'
#
loop_
_entity.id
_entity.type
_entity.pdbx_description
1 polymer ?
#
loop_
_entity_poly.entity_id
_entity_poly.type
_entity_poly.pdbx_seq_one_letter_code
_entity_poly.pdbx_strand_id
1 'polypeptide(L)'
;RPLITGRVYNAAHMPPLDLPKFRLRSGIKTRSVPLKTGDKDKFHMMRFDDTAGKEQLLLRSQGRTDVTSFGTYYETVHSNLHSLIGGKNPDTGESGGSLFLTVGGEYDQHIMKDRYEGVDGKYQLSVKGDTVFDLQAKYDTIVGTGA
;
A
#
# COMPACT_ATOMS: atom_id res chain seq x y z
N ARG A 1 46.56 -10.64 -2.22
CA ARG A 1 45.14 -11.05 -2.05
C ARG A 1 44.29 -9.78 -2.07
N PRO A 2 43.57 -9.46 -3.17
CA PRO A 2 42.79 -8.22 -3.24
C PRO A 2 41.49 -8.32 -2.42
N LEU A 3 41.05 -7.20 -1.83
CA LEU A 3 39.81 -7.04 -1.06
C LEU A 3 39.15 -5.71 -1.44
N ILE A 4 37.84 -5.71 -1.63
CA ILE A 4 37.06 -4.49 -1.92
C ILE A 4 36.40 -4.01 -0.63
N THR A 5 36.67 -2.76 -0.22
CA THR A 5 36.18 -2.17 1.03
C THR A 5 35.13 -1.07 0.84
N GLY A 6 34.87 -0.64 -0.40
CA GLY A 6 33.95 0.46 -0.65
C GLY A 6 33.48 0.56 -2.10
N ARG A 7 32.45 1.39 -2.30
CA ARG A 7 31.93 1.79 -3.60
C ARG A 7 31.76 3.30 -3.63
N VAL A 8 32.01 3.90 -4.78
CA VAL A 8 31.85 5.34 -4.99
C VAL A 8 31.04 5.58 -6.27
N TYR A 9 30.18 6.59 -6.24
CA TYR A 9 29.53 7.10 -7.46
C TYR A 9 30.56 7.88 -8.29
N ASN A 10 30.34 7.92 -9.60
CA ASN A 10 31.17 8.65 -10.55
C ASN A 10 30.32 9.18 -11.71
N ALA A 11 30.92 9.86 -12.68
CA ALA A 11 30.17 10.46 -13.79
C ALA A 11 29.37 9.44 -14.65
N ALA A 12 29.83 8.20 -14.76
CA ALA A 12 29.12 7.13 -15.47
C ALA A 12 28.07 6.42 -14.59
N HIS A 13 28.30 6.38 -13.29
CA HIS A 13 27.42 5.81 -12.27
C HIS A 13 27.03 6.89 -11.28
N MET A 14 26.12 7.76 -11.69
CA MET A 14 25.62 8.84 -10.85
C MET A 14 24.81 8.32 -9.66
N PRO A 15 24.72 9.08 -8.56
CA PRO A 15 23.86 8.75 -7.43
C PRO A 15 22.40 8.51 -7.87
N PRO A 16 21.64 7.67 -7.14
CA PRO A 16 20.26 7.31 -7.50
C PRO A 16 19.26 8.45 -7.34
N LEU A 17 19.66 9.56 -6.71
CA LEU A 17 18.84 10.74 -6.47
C LEU A 17 19.54 11.94 -7.13
N ASP A 18 18.76 12.80 -7.79
CA ASP A 18 19.26 14.01 -8.43
C ASP A 18 19.80 14.99 -7.39
N LEU A 19 21.12 15.08 -7.30
CA LEU A 19 21.81 16.04 -6.44
C LEU A 19 22.15 17.31 -7.23
N PRO A 20 22.08 18.51 -6.62
CA PRO A 20 21.77 18.78 -5.20
C PRO A 20 20.27 18.90 -4.88
N LYS A 21 19.38 18.78 -5.87
CA LYS A 21 17.92 18.98 -5.73
C LYS A 21 17.32 18.16 -4.58
N PHE A 22 17.74 16.91 -4.42
CA PHE A 22 17.24 15.99 -3.41
C PHE A 22 18.24 15.73 -2.27
N ARG A 23 18.97 16.76 -1.85
CA ARG A 23 20.00 16.66 -0.79
C ARG A 23 19.46 16.20 0.58
N LEU A 24 18.18 16.42 0.88
CA LEU A 24 17.52 16.02 2.13
C LEU A 24 16.90 14.62 2.05
N ARG A 25 17.19 13.87 0.99
CA ARG A 25 16.70 12.51 0.81
C ARG A 25 17.82 11.50 0.99
N SER A 26 17.51 10.44 1.71
CA SER A 26 18.43 9.32 1.96
C SER A 26 17.70 8.00 1.68
N GLY A 27 18.44 6.91 1.41
CA GLY A 27 17.81 5.62 1.18
C GLY A 27 18.61 4.66 0.30
N ILE A 28 17.96 3.55 -0.03
CA ILE A 28 18.51 2.47 -0.85
C ILE A 28 17.60 2.28 -2.07
N LYS A 29 18.18 2.42 -3.26
CA LYS A 29 17.53 2.11 -4.54
C LYS A 29 18.22 0.90 -5.16
N THR A 30 17.45 -0.14 -5.49
CA THR A 30 17.95 -1.29 -6.23
C THR A 30 17.72 -1.12 -7.73
N ARG A 31 18.13 -2.11 -8.53
CA ARG A 31 17.81 -2.17 -9.96
C ARG A 31 17.52 -3.63 -10.30
N SER A 32 16.38 -3.90 -10.92
CA SER A 32 16.06 -5.24 -11.40
C SER A 32 17.04 -5.66 -12.50
N VAL A 33 17.43 -6.94 -12.50
CA VAL A 33 18.34 -7.53 -13.49
C VAL A 33 17.86 -8.95 -13.87
N PRO A 34 18.12 -9.44 -15.10
CA PRO A 34 18.68 -8.70 -16.23
C PRO A 34 17.68 -7.68 -16.80
N LEU A 35 18.19 -6.58 -17.35
CA LEU A 35 17.39 -5.63 -18.11
C LEU A 35 17.29 -6.10 -19.56
N LYS A 36 16.09 -6.10 -20.12
CA LYS A 36 15.87 -6.30 -21.56
C LYS A 36 15.89 -4.94 -22.27
N THR A 37 16.22 -4.93 -23.55
CA THR A 37 16.15 -3.72 -24.38
C THR A 37 14.74 -3.14 -24.32
N GLY A 38 14.63 -1.86 -23.91
CA GLY A 38 13.34 -1.17 -23.74
C GLY A 38 12.70 -1.30 -22.36
N ASP A 39 13.31 -2.01 -21.39
CA ASP A 39 12.84 -2.00 -20.02
C ASP A 39 12.90 -0.59 -19.42
N LYS A 40 11.76 -0.12 -18.88
CA LYS A 40 11.68 1.07 -18.02
C LYS A 40 12.50 0.86 -16.73
N ASP A 41 12.79 1.93 -16.00
CA ASP A 41 13.52 1.89 -14.72
C ASP A 41 12.75 1.06 -13.66
N LYS A 42 13.08 -0.23 -13.55
CA LYS A 42 12.49 -1.22 -12.62
C LYS A 42 13.37 -1.33 -11.36
N PHE A 43 12.80 -1.05 -10.18
CA PHE A 43 13.56 -0.98 -8.92
C PHE A 43 12.71 -1.18 -7.67
N HIS A 44 13.33 -1.58 -6.56
CA HIS A 44 12.76 -1.42 -5.22
C HIS A 44 13.39 -0.18 -4.57
N MET A 45 12.67 0.47 -3.66
CA MET A 45 13.15 1.66 -2.96
C MET A 45 12.68 1.70 -1.51
N MET A 46 13.61 1.98 -0.62
CA MET A 46 13.33 2.52 0.72
C MET A 46 14.00 3.89 0.80
N ARG A 47 13.21 4.95 1.02
CA ARG A 47 13.71 6.33 0.97
C ARG A 47 13.07 7.19 2.05
N PHE A 48 13.89 7.97 2.73
CA PHE A 48 13.51 9.03 3.67
C PHE A 48 13.63 10.39 2.97
N ASP A 49 12.73 11.30 3.29
CA ASP A 49 12.81 12.73 2.99
C ASP A 49 12.76 13.47 4.32
N ASP A 50 13.85 14.15 4.68
CA ASP A 50 14.02 14.86 5.95
C ASP A 50 13.74 16.36 5.79
N THR A 51 12.98 16.74 4.75
CA THR A 51 12.51 18.11 4.58
C THR A 51 11.53 18.46 5.70
N ALA A 52 11.92 19.38 6.58
CA ALA A 52 11.12 19.80 7.73
C ALA A 52 9.67 20.17 7.35
N GLY A 53 8.71 19.54 8.04
CA GLY A 53 7.27 19.73 7.81
C GLY A 53 6.73 19.03 6.55
N LYS A 54 7.56 18.24 5.85
CA LYS A 54 7.22 17.45 4.65
C LYS A 54 7.91 16.09 4.69
N GLU A 55 8.18 15.60 5.89
CA GLU A 55 8.89 14.35 6.11
C GLU A 55 8.14 13.19 5.47
N GLN A 56 8.88 12.28 4.84
CA GLN A 56 8.26 11.14 4.16
C GLN A 56 9.14 9.91 4.19
N LEU A 57 8.56 8.78 4.58
CA LEU A 57 9.06 7.45 4.27
C LEU A 57 8.37 6.91 3.02
N LEU A 58 9.16 6.45 2.05
CA LEU A 58 8.70 5.71 0.88
C LEU A 58 9.21 4.28 0.96
N LEU A 59 8.28 3.32 0.93
CA LEU A 59 8.55 1.92 0.65
C LEU A 59 7.89 1.56 -0.68
N ARG A 60 8.70 1.25 -1.70
CA ARG A 60 8.24 0.86 -3.03
C ARG A 60 8.81 -0.50 -3.39
N SER A 61 7.94 -1.41 -3.83
CA SER A 61 8.33 -2.66 -4.47
C SER A 61 8.01 -2.65 -5.97
N GLN A 62 8.89 -3.22 -6.79
CA GLN A 62 8.64 -3.43 -8.22
C GLN A 62 7.76 -4.66 -8.49
N GLY A 63 7.71 -5.59 -7.53
CA GLY A 63 6.98 -6.84 -7.63
C GLY A 63 6.20 -7.07 -6.35
N ARG A 64 6.26 -8.31 -5.83
CA ARG A 64 5.60 -8.69 -4.59
C ARG A 64 6.24 -7.98 -3.38
N THR A 65 5.41 -7.64 -2.41
CA THR A 65 5.82 -7.24 -1.05
C THR A 65 5.21 -8.25 -0.09
N ASP A 66 6.02 -8.84 0.76
CA ASP A 66 5.58 -9.72 1.84
C ASP A 66 5.91 -9.06 3.18
N VAL A 67 4.91 -8.99 4.08
CA VAL A 67 5.07 -8.51 5.45
C VAL A 67 4.53 -9.61 6.37
N THR A 68 5.41 -10.20 7.16
CA THR A 68 5.06 -11.27 8.11
C THR A 68 5.52 -10.88 9.50
N SER A 69 4.61 -10.95 10.47
CA SER A 69 4.93 -10.90 11.89
C SER A 69 4.45 -12.18 12.54
N PHE A 70 5.32 -12.83 13.32
CA PHE A 70 4.94 -13.98 14.17
C PHE A 70 4.38 -13.53 15.52
N GLY A 71 4.57 -12.26 15.86
CA GLY A 71 4.00 -11.63 17.06
C GLY A 71 2.93 -10.61 16.68
N THR A 72 2.75 -9.63 17.54
CA THR A 72 1.81 -8.53 17.30
C THR A 72 2.32 -7.59 16.21
N TYR A 73 1.42 -7.11 15.35
CA TYR A 73 1.66 -6.02 14.40
C TYR A 73 0.75 -4.85 14.79
N TYR A 74 1.33 -3.65 14.88
CA TYR A 74 0.60 -2.41 15.15
C TYR A 74 0.83 -1.44 14.01
N GLU A 75 -0.25 -0.83 13.54
CA GLU A 75 -0.21 0.31 12.65
C GLU A 75 -0.98 1.45 13.31
N THR A 76 -0.34 2.61 13.43
CA THR A 76 -0.96 3.80 14.00
C THR A 76 -0.76 4.95 13.03
N VAL A 77 -1.87 5.55 12.62
CA VAL A 77 -1.89 6.69 11.72
C VAL A 77 -2.71 7.79 12.39
N HIS A 78 -2.07 8.90 12.73
CA HIS A 78 -2.72 10.02 13.43
C HIS A 78 -3.62 10.88 12.52
N SER A 79 -3.48 10.70 11.22
CA SER A 79 -4.25 11.40 10.19
C SER A 79 -4.91 10.38 9.27
N ASN A 80 -4.92 10.61 7.97
CA ASN A 80 -5.61 9.75 7.02
C ASN A 80 -4.76 8.52 6.63
N LEU A 81 -5.38 7.35 6.63
CA LEU A 81 -4.88 6.15 5.97
C LEU A 81 -5.63 5.95 4.65
N HIS A 82 -4.89 5.97 3.53
CA HIS A 82 -5.44 5.67 2.21
C HIS A 82 -4.92 4.32 1.71
N SER A 83 -5.82 3.35 1.53
CA SER A 83 -5.50 2.03 0.98
C SER A 83 -6.23 1.82 -0.34
N LEU A 84 -5.49 1.46 -1.39
CA LEU A 84 -6.02 1.18 -2.71
C LEU A 84 -5.55 -0.21 -3.15
N ILE A 85 -6.51 -1.12 -3.32
CA ILE A 85 -6.28 -2.47 -3.85
C ILE A 85 -6.80 -2.51 -5.30
N GLY A 86 -6.04 -3.12 -6.20
CA GLY A 86 -6.44 -3.29 -7.60
C GLY A 86 -6.37 -2.03 -8.46
N GLY A 87 -5.64 -1.01 -8.01
CA GLY A 87 -5.39 0.20 -8.79
C GLY A 87 -4.77 -0.08 -10.16
N LYS A 88 -4.98 0.84 -11.11
CA LYS A 88 -4.52 0.71 -12.48
C LYS A 88 -2.99 0.73 -12.57
N ASN A 89 -2.40 -0.29 -13.16
CA ASN A 89 -0.98 -0.31 -13.48
C ASN A 89 -0.69 0.78 -14.53
N PRO A 90 0.19 1.75 -14.26
CA PRO A 90 0.48 2.83 -15.21
C PRO A 90 1.24 2.35 -16.45
N ASP A 91 1.94 1.22 -16.37
CA ASP A 91 2.72 0.68 -17.48
C ASP A 91 1.88 -0.21 -18.40
N THR A 92 0.99 -1.03 -17.86
CA THR A 92 0.19 -1.99 -18.63
C THR A 92 -1.26 -1.55 -18.82
N GLY A 93 -1.75 -0.60 -18.02
CA GLY A 93 -3.15 -0.16 -18.03
C GLY A 93 -4.12 -1.16 -17.40
N GLU A 94 -3.65 -2.33 -16.99
CA GLU A 94 -4.45 -3.36 -16.35
C GLU A 94 -4.85 -2.91 -14.94
N SER A 95 -6.08 -3.21 -14.56
CA SER A 95 -6.61 -2.98 -13.20
C SER A 95 -7.19 -4.29 -12.71
N GLY A 96 -7.22 -4.48 -11.40
CA GLY A 96 -7.69 -5.72 -10.82
C GLY A 96 -6.88 -6.08 -9.59
N GLY A 97 -7.59 -6.49 -8.56
CA GLY A 97 -7.02 -6.91 -7.30
C GLY A 97 -8.15 -7.32 -6.38
N SER A 98 -7.83 -8.21 -5.45
CA SER A 98 -8.77 -8.72 -4.47
C SER A 98 -8.21 -8.43 -3.09
N LEU A 99 -9.06 -7.96 -2.18
CA LEU A 99 -8.77 -7.93 -0.76
C LEU A 99 -9.36 -9.19 -0.13
N PHE A 100 -8.52 -10.00 0.50
CA PHE A 100 -8.95 -11.13 1.31
C PHE A 100 -8.60 -10.83 2.76
N LEU A 101 -9.62 -10.79 3.62
CA LEU A 101 -9.47 -10.61 5.06
C LEU A 101 -9.99 -11.85 5.78
N THR A 102 -9.09 -12.53 6.49
CA THR A 102 -9.44 -13.67 7.34
C THR A 102 -8.99 -13.37 8.75
N VAL A 103 -9.91 -13.47 9.70
CA VAL A 103 -9.64 -13.28 11.12
C VAL A 103 -9.99 -14.58 11.83
N GLY A 104 -9.00 -15.19 12.48
CA GLY A 104 -9.20 -16.45 13.21
C GLY A 104 -9.85 -16.27 14.59
N GLY A 105 -9.78 -15.06 15.14
CA GLY A 105 -10.40 -14.67 16.40
C GLY A 105 -11.49 -13.61 16.18
N GLU A 106 -11.50 -12.60 17.05
CA GLU A 106 -12.46 -11.49 17.00
C GLU A 106 -12.07 -10.42 15.96
N TYR A 107 -13.06 -9.92 15.23
CA TYR A 107 -12.94 -8.74 14.39
C TYR A 107 -13.80 -7.62 14.99
N ASP A 108 -13.14 -6.61 15.55
CA ASP A 108 -13.78 -5.39 16.06
C ASP A 108 -13.53 -4.23 15.09
N GLN A 109 -14.60 -3.59 14.66
CA GLN A 109 -14.57 -2.42 13.80
C GLN A 109 -15.45 -1.32 14.39
N HIS A 110 -14.82 -0.34 15.01
CA HIS A 110 -15.49 0.82 15.56
C HIS A 110 -15.33 2.04 14.63
N ILE A 111 -16.45 2.59 14.16
CA ILE A 111 -16.48 3.81 13.35
C ILE A 111 -17.21 4.91 14.13
N MET A 112 -16.53 6.02 14.41
CA MET A 112 -17.08 7.13 15.21
C MET A 112 -17.99 8.08 14.43
N LYS A 113 -17.82 8.13 13.11
CA LYS A 113 -18.59 8.99 12.20
C LYS A 113 -19.31 8.10 11.19
N ASP A 114 -19.18 8.41 9.91
CA ASP A 114 -19.92 7.75 8.85
C ASP A 114 -19.14 6.55 8.27
N ARG A 115 -19.86 5.49 7.91
CA ARG A 115 -19.38 4.38 7.08
C ARG A 115 -20.13 4.41 5.75
N TYR A 116 -19.40 4.55 4.66
CA TYR A 116 -19.92 4.40 3.31
C TYR A 116 -19.38 3.10 2.72
N GLU A 117 -20.28 2.21 2.31
CA GLU A 117 -19.95 0.93 1.68
C GLU A 117 -20.79 0.77 0.42
N GLY A 118 -20.12 0.50 -0.70
CA GLY A 118 -20.73 0.22 -1.98
C GLY A 118 -20.26 -1.13 -2.48
N VAL A 119 -21.19 -1.94 -2.98
CA VAL A 119 -20.91 -3.24 -3.56
C VAL A 119 -21.66 -3.34 -4.87
N ASP A 120 -20.94 -3.19 -5.98
CA ASP A 120 -21.52 -3.23 -7.33
C ASP A 120 -21.94 -4.65 -7.72
N GLY A 121 -21.26 -5.64 -7.16
CA GLY A 121 -21.56 -7.06 -7.35
C GLY A 121 -22.51 -7.60 -6.28
N LYS A 122 -22.32 -8.89 -5.97
CA LYS A 122 -23.12 -9.57 -4.93
C LYS A 122 -22.58 -9.25 -3.54
N TYR A 123 -23.47 -8.87 -2.63
CA TYR A 123 -23.22 -8.85 -1.18
C TYR A 123 -23.83 -10.09 -0.53
N GLN A 124 -23.08 -10.76 0.36
CA GLN A 124 -23.57 -11.89 1.14
C GLN A 124 -23.05 -11.81 2.57
N LEU A 125 -23.98 -11.70 3.51
CA LEU A 125 -23.73 -11.84 4.94
C LEU A 125 -24.27 -13.19 5.40
N SER A 126 -23.44 -13.98 6.08
CA SER A 126 -23.83 -15.26 6.68
C SER A 126 -23.34 -15.30 8.13
N VAL A 127 -24.28 -15.42 9.07
CA VAL A 127 -24.01 -15.48 10.50
C VAL A 127 -24.66 -16.74 11.05
N LYS A 128 -23.89 -17.55 11.77
CA LYS A 128 -24.38 -18.82 12.36
C LYS A 128 -25.03 -18.62 13.72
N GLY A 129 -24.60 -17.60 14.45
CA GLY A 129 -25.17 -17.22 15.74
C GLY A 129 -26.09 -16.02 15.61
N ASP A 130 -26.38 -15.41 16.76
CA ASP A 130 -27.26 -14.26 16.82
C ASP A 130 -26.63 -13.04 16.12
N THR A 131 -27.49 -12.29 15.43
CA THR A 131 -27.15 -11.00 14.83
C THR A 131 -28.05 -9.95 15.44
N VAL A 132 -27.47 -8.90 15.98
CA VAL A 132 -28.20 -7.77 16.56
C VAL A 132 -27.90 -6.52 15.73
N PHE A 133 -28.95 -5.90 15.20
CA PHE A 133 -28.89 -4.58 14.60
C PHE A 133 -29.59 -3.61 15.55
N ASP A 134 -28.80 -2.87 16.32
CA ASP A 134 -29.33 -1.82 17.17
C ASP A 134 -29.29 -0.47 16.45
N LEU A 135 -30.40 -0.11 15.81
CA LEU A 135 -30.54 1.08 14.99
C LEU A 135 -31.39 2.12 15.74
N GLN A 136 -30.72 3.15 16.26
CA GLN A 136 -31.33 4.16 17.13
C GLN A 136 -32.03 5.30 16.38
N ALA A 137 -31.92 5.33 15.05
CA ALA A 137 -32.49 6.35 14.19
C ALA A 137 -33.11 5.70 12.95
N LYS A 138 -33.55 6.53 12.00
CA LYS A 138 -34.19 6.08 10.75
C LYS A 138 -33.32 5.05 10.03
N TYR A 139 -33.93 3.92 9.70
CA TYR A 139 -33.37 2.91 8.81
C TYR A 139 -34.28 2.76 7.61
N ASP A 140 -33.72 2.95 6.42
CA ASP A 140 -34.41 2.76 5.15
C ASP A 140 -33.73 1.65 4.37
N THR A 141 -34.52 0.71 3.86
CA THR A 141 -34.08 -0.25 2.85
C THR A 141 -34.83 0.04 1.56
N ILE A 142 -34.08 0.41 0.53
CA ILE A 142 -34.63 0.61 -0.81
C ILE A 142 -34.24 -0.61 -1.64
N VAL A 143 -35.22 -1.36 -2.09
CA VAL A 143 -35.04 -2.45 -3.04
C VAL A 143 -35.54 -1.95 -4.40
N GLY A 144 -34.69 -2.00 -5.43
CA GLY A 144 -35.12 -1.62 -6.78
C GLY A 144 -36.28 -2.49 -7.25
N THR A 145 -37.34 -1.87 -7.77
CA THR A 145 -38.36 -2.60 -8.52
C THR A 145 -37.72 -3.03 -9.83
N GLY A 146 -37.40 -4.31 -9.98
CA GLY A 146 -36.95 -4.84 -11.26
C GLY A 146 -37.96 -4.47 -12.35
N ALA A 147 -37.49 -3.75 -13.37
CA ALA A 147 -38.07 -3.77 -14.70
C ALA A 147 -37.26 -4.77 -15.53
#